data_AF-A0AAV5FIB4-F1
#
_entry.id   AF-A0AAV5FIB4-F1
#
_cell.length_a   1.000
_cell.length_b   1.000
_cell.length_c   1.000
_cell.angle_alpha   90.00
_cell.angle_beta   90.00
_cell.angle_gamma   90.00
#
_symmetry.space_group_name_H-M   'P 1'
#
loop_
_entity.id
_entity.type
_entity.pdbx_description
1 polymer ?
#
loop_
_entity_poly.entity_id
_entity_poly.type
_entity_poly.pdbx_seq_one_letter_code
_entity_poly.pdbx_strand_id
1 'polypeptide(L)'
;MLLMELAIEICIHNHLLATSGYHTLYEWYRKVESEHFPDPTGLRTRLEHWTFGLYPACIKYLMSAFDIPEVMAVTRSTICRKGIESLPRGGAIIYYVCVFLYFWVLSTPVVSLVFGSYLYICINWFHIHFDEAFSSLRIANYKAFTRFHIKKNGDLEVFTLAVDKVPKEWMLDPDWDMESKQPFQMSYTRKFPSKWRSASGLDPINSVRIVDKFVIPRTPLSPTTPKS
;
A
#
# COMPACT_ATOMS: atom_id res chain seq x y z
N MET A 1 -18.33 -3.36 -8.49
CA MET A 1 -19.42 -2.52 -9.04
C MET A 1 -20.78 -3.17 -8.90
N LEU A 2 -21.08 -4.30 -9.56
CA LEU A 2 -22.40 -4.96 -9.46
C LEU A 2 -22.87 -5.26 -8.02
N LEU A 3 -21.99 -5.80 -7.17
CA LEU A 3 -22.33 -6.06 -5.75
C LEU A 3 -22.69 -4.81 -4.96
N MET A 4 -22.00 -3.69 -5.24
CA MET A 4 -22.27 -2.41 -4.57
C MET A 4 -23.59 -1.82 -5.05
N GLU A 5 -23.88 -1.88 -6.35
CA GLU A 5 -25.16 -1.50 -6.93
C GLU A 5 -26.32 -2.31 -6.33
N LEU A 6 -26.15 -3.64 -6.21
CA LEU A 6 -27.12 -4.52 -5.57
C LEU A 6 -27.32 -4.17 -4.09
N ALA A 7 -26.23 -3.89 -3.35
CA ALA A 7 -26.33 -3.48 -1.95
C ALA A 7 -27.09 -2.16 -1.77
N ILE A 8 -26.82 -1.17 -2.63
CA ILE A 8 -27.55 0.10 -2.65
C ILE A 8 -29.03 -0.14 -2.95
N GLU A 9 -29.35 -1.02 -3.90
CA GLU A 9 -30.73 -1.36 -4.25
C GLU A 9 -31.48 -2.06 -3.11
N ILE A 10 -30.83 -2.97 -2.39
CA ILE A 10 -31.37 -3.59 -1.18
C ILE A 10 -31.62 -2.53 -0.09
N CYS A 11 -30.71 -1.59 0.10
CA CYS A 11 -30.88 -0.49 1.06
C CYS A 11 -32.04 0.44 0.68
N ILE A 12 -32.22 0.74 -0.61
CA ILE A 12 -33.36 1.52 -1.11
C ILE A 12 -34.66 0.75 -0.87
N HIS A 13 -34.70 -0.54 -1.20
CA HIS A 13 -35.88 -1.39 -1.02
C HIS A 13 -36.29 -1.49 0.46
N ASN A 14 -35.33 -1.56 1.38
CA ASN A 14 -35.57 -1.61 2.81
C ASN A 14 -35.81 -0.24 3.46
N HIS A 15 -36.00 0.82 2.66
CA HIS A 15 -36.21 2.20 3.12
C HIS A 15 -35.09 2.73 4.04
N LEU A 16 -33.87 2.21 3.89
CA LEU A 16 -32.70 2.69 4.63
C LEU A 16 -32.03 3.89 3.95
N LEU A 17 -32.17 4.00 2.62
CA LEU A 17 -31.62 5.08 1.79
C LEU A 17 -32.68 5.65 0.84
N ALA A 18 -32.48 6.88 0.38
CA ALA A 18 -33.32 7.63 -0.55
C ALA A 18 -34.75 7.92 -0.04
N THR A 19 -34.90 8.30 1.23
CA THR A 19 -36.22 8.52 1.86
C THR A 19 -36.71 9.96 1.82
N SER A 20 -35.86 10.97 2.04
CA SER A 20 -36.29 12.39 2.10
C SER A 20 -35.54 13.36 1.18
N GLY A 21 -34.46 12.97 0.50
CA GLY A 21 -33.78 13.79 -0.52
C GLY A 21 -32.26 13.84 -0.38
N TYR A 22 -31.60 14.87 -0.91
CA TYR A 22 -30.13 14.99 -0.93
C TYR A 22 -29.50 15.43 0.41
N HIS A 23 -30.31 15.77 1.42
CA HIS A 23 -29.87 16.39 2.67
C HIS A 23 -30.54 15.78 3.90
N THR A 24 -30.77 14.47 3.89
CA THR A 24 -31.52 13.77 4.95
C THR A 24 -30.84 13.91 6.32
N LEU A 25 -29.50 13.88 6.39
CA LEU A 25 -28.78 14.07 7.64
C LEU A 25 -28.88 15.50 8.16
N TYR A 26 -28.90 16.49 7.28
CA TYR A 26 -29.08 17.88 7.68
C TYR A 26 -30.50 18.12 8.23
N GLU A 27 -31.52 17.53 7.60
CA GLU A 27 -32.90 17.57 8.10
C GLU A 27 -33.03 16.88 9.45
N TRP A 28 -32.42 15.70 9.60
CA TRP A 28 -32.36 14.98 10.87
C TRP A 28 -31.63 15.79 11.94
N TYR A 29 -30.48 16.37 11.61
CA TYR A 29 -29.71 17.23 12.51
C TYR A 29 -30.56 18.41 12.99
N ARG A 30 -31.24 19.13 12.09
CA ARG A 30 -32.11 20.26 12.45
C ARG A 30 -33.27 19.84 13.34
N LYS A 31 -33.86 18.67 13.08
CA LYS A 31 -34.93 18.11 13.92
C LYS A 31 -34.41 17.81 15.33
N VAL A 32 -33.34 17.05 15.46
CA VAL A 32 -32.73 16.69 16.75
C VAL A 32 -32.25 17.93 17.51
N GLU A 33 -31.63 18.88 16.80
CA GLU A 33 -31.18 20.17 17.33
C GLU A 33 -32.37 20.97 17.92
N SER A 34 -33.52 20.98 17.24
CA SER A 34 -34.72 21.69 17.72
C SER A 34 -35.38 21.01 18.93
N GLU A 35 -35.35 19.68 19.00
CA GLU A 35 -35.95 18.90 20.09
C GLU A 35 -35.10 18.96 21.37
N HIS A 36 -33.78 18.83 21.26
CA HIS A 36 -32.88 18.74 22.41
C HIS A 36 -32.32 20.10 22.86
N PHE A 37 -32.22 21.06 21.95
CA PHE A 37 -31.64 22.38 22.21
C PHE A 37 -32.58 23.47 21.68
N PRO A 38 -33.73 23.71 22.32
CA PRO A 38 -34.58 24.85 21.98
C PRO A 38 -33.80 26.15 22.21
N ASP A 39 -33.98 27.13 21.32
CA ASP A 39 -33.28 28.41 21.36
C ASP A 39 -34.22 29.52 21.84
N PRO A 40 -34.39 29.70 23.17
CA PRO A 40 -35.34 30.66 23.73
C PRO A 40 -34.93 32.12 23.48
N THR A 41 -33.65 32.39 23.19
CA THR A 41 -33.10 33.73 22.97
C THR A 41 -32.94 34.09 21.50
N GLY A 42 -33.25 33.18 20.57
CA GLY A 42 -33.11 33.39 19.12
C GLY A 42 -31.67 33.64 18.70
N LEU A 43 -30.69 33.06 19.40
CA LEU A 43 -29.27 33.22 19.07
C LEU A 43 -28.94 32.68 17.68
N ARG A 44 -29.56 31.57 17.26
CA ARG A 44 -29.34 30.93 15.96
C ARG A 44 -29.83 31.79 14.80
N THR A 45 -31.03 32.36 14.91
CA THR A 45 -31.57 33.26 13.88
C THR A 45 -30.76 34.55 13.79
N ARG A 46 -30.27 35.06 14.93
CA ARG A 46 -29.33 36.19 14.94
C ARG A 46 -28.00 35.84 14.29
N LEU A 47 -27.45 34.66 14.58
CA LEU A 47 -26.20 34.18 14.00
C LEU A 47 -26.34 33.95 12.48
N GLU A 48 -27.46 33.38 12.04
CA GLU A 48 -27.80 33.22 10.63
C GLU A 48 -27.86 34.58 9.92
N HIS A 49 -28.50 35.57 10.53
CA HIS A 49 -28.56 36.92 9.99
C HIS A 49 -27.18 37.59 9.94
N TRP A 50 -26.39 37.47 11.02
CA TRP A 50 -25.02 38.02 11.10
C TRP A 50 -24.06 37.38 10.10
N THR A 51 -24.23 36.09 9.83
CA THR A 51 -23.39 35.33 8.89
C THR A 51 -23.94 35.33 7.47
N PHE A 52 -25.00 36.11 7.18
CA PHE A 52 -25.68 36.13 5.88
C PHE A 52 -26.08 34.72 5.38
N GLY A 53 -26.47 33.83 6.29
CA GLY A 53 -26.83 32.45 5.97
C GLY A 53 -25.65 31.52 5.66
N LEU A 54 -24.40 31.98 5.79
CA LEU A 54 -23.21 31.17 5.54
C LEU A 54 -23.07 30.04 6.56
N TYR A 55 -23.37 30.30 7.84
CA TYR A 55 -23.28 29.29 8.90
C TYR A 55 -24.14 28.04 8.61
N PRO A 56 -25.47 28.15 8.39
CA PRO A 56 -26.28 26.98 8.08
C PRO A 56 -25.92 26.35 6.73
N ALA A 57 -25.48 27.14 5.75
CA ALA A 57 -25.02 26.62 4.46
C ALA A 57 -23.75 25.75 4.62
N CYS A 58 -22.75 26.21 5.37
CA CYS A 58 -21.53 25.45 5.64
C CYS A 58 -21.83 24.11 6.33
N ILE A 59 -22.69 24.12 7.36
CA ILE A 59 -23.10 22.88 8.05
C ILE A 59 -23.82 21.95 7.09
N LYS A 60 -24.75 22.46 6.29
CA LYS A 60 -25.49 21.68 5.29
C LYS A 60 -24.58 21.00 4.27
N TYR A 61 -23.62 21.74 3.71
CA TYR A 61 -22.69 21.18 2.73
C TYR A 61 -21.69 20.21 3.36
N LEU A 62 -21.22 20.49 4.58
CA LEU A 62 -20.34 19.58 5.31
C LEU A 62 -21.04 18.26 5.64
N MET A 63 -22.30 18.30 6.09
CA MET A 63 -23.11 17.09 6.30
C MET A 63 -23.38 16.34 5.00
N SER A 64 -23.63 17.06 3.89
CA SER A 64 -23.82 16.41 2.58
C SER A 64 -22.59 15.63 2.10
N ALA A 65 -21.38 15.99 2.55
CA ALA A 65 -20.17 15.25 2.25
C ALA A 65 -20.08 13.91 2.99
N PHE A 66 -20.82 13.73 4.08
CA PHE A 66 -20.96 12.45 4.79
C PHE A 66 -22.15 11.63 4.32
N ASP A 67 -23.14 12.26 3.66
CA ASP A 67 -24.31 11.63 3.04
C ASP A 67 -24.04 11.02 1.64
N ILE A 68 -22.80 10.60 1.37
CA ILE A 68 -22.41 10.03 0.07
C ILE A 68 -23.34 8.87 -0.36
N PRO A 69 -23.68 7.89 0.51
CA PRO A 69 -24.59 6.80 0.14
C PRO A 69 -26.00 7.27 -0.23
N GLU A 70 -26.50 8.30 0.47
CA GLU A 70 -27.83 8.88 0.20
C GLU A 70 -27.83 9.63 -1.13
N VAL A 71 -26.82 10.45 -1.38
CA VAL A 71 -26.64 11.16 -2.66
C VAL A 71 -26.55 10.17 -3.81
N MET A 72 -25.82 9.06 -3.64
CA MET A 72 -25.74 7.98 -4.64
C MET A 72 -27.10 7.34 -4.88
N ALA A 73 -27.85 7.00 -3.82
CA ALA A 73 -29.16 6.35 -3.92
C ALA A 73 -30.22 7.24 -4.58
N VAL A 74 -30.29 8.52 -4.20
CA VAL A 74 -31.24 9.51 -4.76
C VAL A 74 -30.91 9.86 -6.21
N THR A 75 -29.61 10.00 -6.53
CA THR A 75 -29.19 10.25 -7.91
C THR A 75 -29.52 9.04 -8.79
N ARG A 76 -29.24 7.81 -8.31
CA ARG A 76 -29.58 6.57 -9.03
C ARG A 76 -31.07 6.43 -9.28
N SER A 77 -31.92 6.65 -8.27
CA SER A 77 -33.38 6.59 -8.46
C SER A 77 -33.88 7.62 -9.46
N THR A 78 -33.25 8.80 -9.49
CA THR A 78 -33.53 9.84 -10.49
C THR A 78 -33.10 9.40 -11.89
N ILE A 79 -31.91 8.80 -12.04
CA ILE A 79 -31.42 8.24 -13.31
C ILE A 79 -32.35 7.15 -13.82
N CYS A 80 -32.76 6.20 -12.96
CA CYS A 80 -33.65 5.11 -13.34
C CYS A 80 -35.03 5.60 -13.81
N ARG A 81 -35.54 6.70 -13.24
CA ARG A 81 -36.87 7.24 -13.58
C ARG A 81 -36.85 8.19 -14.78
N LYS A 82 -35.86 9.07 -14.89
CA LYS A 82 -35.83 10.18 -15.86
C LYS A 82 -34.75 10.04 -16.94
N GLY A 83 -33.90 9.03 -16.85
CA GLY A 83 -32.72 8.86 -17.70
C GLY A 83 -31.55 9.74 -17.26
N ILE A 84 -30.33 9.31 -17.60
CA ILE A 84 -29.09 10.01 -17.23
C ILE A 84 -28.94 11.38 -17.89
N GLU A 85 -29.57 11.57 -19.06
CA GLU A 85 -29.58 12.83 -19.80
C GLU A 85 -30.30 13.96 -19.06
N SER A 86 -31.16 13.61 -18.09
CA SER A 86 -31.87 14.59 -17.27
C SER A 86 -30.99 15.27 -16.21
N LEU A 87 -29.78 14.75 -15.96
CA LEU A 87 -28.87 15.32 -14.97
C LEU A 87 -27.97 16.41 -15.55
N PRO A 88 -27.77 17.51 -14.80
CA PRO A 88 -26.76 18.50 -15.16
C PRO A 88 -25.37 17.85 -15.13
N ARG A 89 -24.49 18.27 -16.05
CA ARG A 89 -23.13 17.70 -16.20
C ARG A 89 -22.34 17.69 -14.88
N GLY A 90 -22.45 18.76 -14.09
CA GLY A 90 -21.83 18.84 -12.76
C GLY A 90 -22.36 17.79 -11.78
N GLY A 91 -23.66 17.52 -11.79
CA GLY A 91 -24.28 16.48 -10.96
C GLY A 91 -23.81 15.08 -11.35
N ALA A 92 -23.63 14.81 -12.65
CA ALA A 92 -23.07 13.55 -13.12
C ALA A 92 -21.61 13.36 -12.65
N ILE A 93 -20.78 14.40 -12.70
CA ILE A 93 -19.39 14.34 -12.19
C ILE A 93 -19.38 14.04 -10.69
N ILE A 94 -20.19 14.75 -9.90
CA ILE A 94 -20.31 14.52 -8.45
C ILE A 94 -20.71 13.07 -8.17
N TYR A 95 -21.72 12.56 -8.89
CA TYR A 95 -22.15 11.17 -8.79
C TYR A 95 -21.00 10.18 -9.03
N TYR A 96 -20.25 10.32 -10.13
CA TYR A 96 -19.13 9.41 -10.42
C TYR A 96 -18.00 9.49 -9.40
N VAL A 97 -17.68 10.68 -8.90
CA VAL A 97 -16.67 10.86 -7.84
C VAL A 97 -17.12 10.18 -6.54
N CYS A 98 -18.38 10.37 -6.13
CA CYS A 98 -18.98 9.72 -4.97
C CYS A 98 -18.94 8.19 -5.08
N VAL A 99 -19.41 7.65 -6.22
CA VAL A 99 -19.39 6.21 -6.53
C VAL A 99 -17.96 5.65 -6.46
N PHE A 100 -17.00 6.36 -7.06
CA PHE A 100 -15.60 5.94 -7.08
C PHE A 100 -15.00 5.88 -5.67
N LEU A 101 -15.16 6.95 -4.88
CA LEU A 101 -14.62 7.01 -3.52
C LEU A 101 -15.22 5.92 -2.64
N TYR A 102 -16.54 5.72 -2.71
CA TYR A 102 -17.20 4.70 -1.92
C TYR A 102 -16.81 3.28 -2.35
N PHE A 103 -16.75 3.04 -3.66
CA PHE A 103 -16.26 1.77 -4.20
C PHE A 103 -14.83 1.47 -3.77
N TRP A 104 -13.94 2.46 -3.81
CA TRP A 104 -12.55 2.30 -3.38
C TRP A 104 -12.45 1.88 -1.90
N VAL A 105 -13.18 2.57 -1.01
CA VAL A 105 -13.17 2.29 0.43
C VAL A 105 -13.70 0.89 0.74
N LEU A 106 -14.73 0.42 0.04
CA LEU A 106 -15.26 -0.94 0.24
C LEU A 106 -14.44 -2.02 -0.47
N SER A 107 -13.90 -1.73 -1.65
CA SER A 107 -13.15 -2.71 -2.45
C SER A 107 -11.80 -3.03 -1.83
N THR A 108 -11.13 -2.07 -1.21
CA THR A 108 -9.80 -2.26 -0.61
C THR A 108 -9.75 -3.39 0.44
N PRO A 109 -10.63 -3.46 1.46
CA PRO A 109 -10.62 -4.56 2.42
C PRO A 109 -11.05 -5.90 1.81
N VAL A 110 -11.97 -5.90 0.84
CA VAL A 110 -12.42 -7.13 0.17
C VAL A 110 -11.28 -7.74 -0.65
N VAL A 111 -10.62 -6.92 -1.48
CA VAL A 111 -9.49 -7.37 -2.30
C VAL A 111 -8.31 -7.79 -1.44
N SER A 112 -8.02 -7.06 -0.35
CA SER A 112 -6.94 -7.45 0.56
C SER A 112 -7.25 -8.76 1.30
N LEU A 113 -8.50 -9.03 1.65
CA LEU A 113 -8.91 -10.30 2.26
C LEU A 113 -8.81 -11.46 1.26
N VAL A 114 -9.27 -11.28 0.02
CA VAL A 114 -9.15 -12.30 -1.03
C VAL A 114 -7.68 -12.60 -1.31
N PHE A 115 -6.85 -11.58 -1.46
CA PHE A 115 -5.42 -11.76 -1.71
C PHE A 115 -4.69 -12.37 -0.50
N GLY A 116 -5.02 -11.90 0.71
CA GLY A 116 -4.45 -12.44 1.95
C GLY A 116 -4.84 -13.91 2.20
N SER A 117 -6.09 -14.28 1.93
CA SER A 117 -6.56 -15.67 2.03
C SER A 117 -5.93 -16.57 0.96
N TYR A 118 -5.78 -16.07 -0.28
CA TYR A 118 -5.02 -16.75 -1.33
C TYR A 118 -3.60 -17.07 -0.86
N LEU A 119 -2.84 -16.07 -0.41
CA LEU A 119 -1.48 -16.27 0.09
C LEU A 119 -1.44 -17.20 1.31
N TYR A 120 -2.41 -17.09 2.22
CA TYR A 120 -2.51 -17.96 3.39
C TYR A 120 -2.67 -19.44 2.99
N ILE A 121 -3.54 -19.73 2.01
CA ILE A 121 -3.74 -21.10 1.51
C ILE A 121 -2.49 -21.61 0.79
N CYS A 122 -1.86 -20.78 -0.05
CA CYS A 122 -0.63 -21.12 -0.76
C CYS A 122 0.51 -21.52 0.19
N ILE A 123 0.70 -20.81 1.30
CA ILE A 123 1.75 -21.09 2.27
C ILE A 123 1.45 -22.34 3.11
N ASN A 124 0.23 -22.43 3.66
CA ASN A 124 -0.09 -23.46 4.66
C ASN A 124 -0.40 -24.81 4.04
N TRP A 125 -0.99 -24.84 2.84
CA TRP A 125 -1.45 -26.08 2.23
C TRP A 125 -0.55 -26.55 1.10
N PHE A 126 -0.15 -25.65 0.21
CA PHE A 126 0.61 -25.99 -0.99
C PHE A 126 2.12 -25.82 -0.81
N HIS A 127 2.55 -25.05 0.20
CA HIS A 127 3.95 -24.67 0.42
C HIS A 127 4.59 -24.06 -0.85
N ILE A 128 3.85 -23.19 -1.54
CA ILE A 128 4.31 -22.46 -2.74
C ILE A 128 4.17 -20.95 -2.47
N HIS A 129 4.93 -20.10 -3.19
CA HIS A 129 4.86 -18.64 -3.12
C HIS A 129 5.33 -18.02 -1.78
N PHE A 130 6.32 -18.63 -1.12
CA PHE A 130 6.92 -18.05 0.09
C PHE A 130 7.51 -16.66 -0.16
N ASP A 131 8.25 -16.48 -1.25
CA ASP A 131 8.89 -15.19 -1.56
C ASP A 131 7.87 -14.07 -1.77
N GLU A 132 6.76 -14.35 -2.46
CA GLU A 132 5.70 -13.37 -2.71
C GLU A 132 4.94 -13.02 -1.43
N ALA A 133 4.62 -14.01 -0.60
CA ALA A 133 3.91 -13.79 0.65
C ALA A 133 4.74 -13.00 1.68
N PHE A 134 6.06 -13.23 1.72
CA PHE A 134 6.97 -12.50 2.60
C PHE A 134 7.55 -11.22 1.97
N SER A 135 7.31 -10.95 0.69
CA SER A 135 7.81 -9.73 0.01
C SER A 135 7.36 -8.43 0.70
N SER A 136 6.16 -8.44 1.29
CA SER A 136 5.62 -7.31 2.07
C SER A 136 6.10 -7.30 3.53
N LEU A 137 6.50 -8.45 4.08
CA LEU A 137 7.06 -8.56 5.41
C LEU A 137 8.55 -8.24 5.36
N ARG A 138 8.91 -7.03 5.75
CA ARG A 138 10.31 -6.63 5.91
C ARG A 138 10.94 -7.35 7.11
N ILE A 139 11.52 -8.53 6.89
CA ILE A 139 12.39 -9.18 7.86
C ILE A 139 13.78 -8.55 7.71
N ALA A 140 14.17 -7.72 8.69
CA ALA A 140 15.48 -7.06 8.69
C ALA A 140 16.64 -8.04 8.95
N ASN A 141 16.31 -9.15 9.61
CA ASN A 141 17.17 -10.32 9.82
C ASN A 141 16.99 -11.26 8.61
N TYR A 142 17.97 -12.12 8.29
CA TYR A 142 18.03 -12.91 7.05
C TYR A 142 18.27 -12.08 5.79
N LYS A 143 19.51 -12.09 5.30
CA LYS A 143 19.89 -11.50 4.00
C LYS A 143 20.75 -12.48 3.21
N ALA A 144 20.48 -12.57 1.91
CA ALA A 144 21.29 -13.33 0.98
C ALA A 144 21.91 -12.41 -0.09
N PHE A 145 23.12 -12.73 -0.52
CA PHE A 145 23.87 -12.01 -1.54
C PHE A 145 24.48 -13.02 -2.51
N THR A 146 24.31 -12.79 -3.82
CA THR A 146 24.93 -13.60 -4.86
C THR A 146 26.24 -12.96 -5.30
N ARG A 147 27.34 -13.69 -5.17
CA ARG A 147 28.68 -13.26 -5.57
C ARG A 147 29.14 -14.04 -6.79
N PHE A 148 29.59 -13.30 -7.79
CA PHE A 148 30.15 -13.83 -9.03
C PHE A 148 31.69 -13.78 -8.99
N HIS A 149 32.34 -14.86 -9.42
CA HIS A 149 33.78 -14.95 -9.54
C HIS A 149 34.15 -15.53 -10.90
N ILE A 150 34.79 -14.71 -11.73
CA ILE A 150 35.31 -15.13 -13.03
C ILE A 150 36.68 -15.76 -12.79
N LYS A 151 36.80 -17.06 -13.06
CA LYS A 151 38.06 -17.79 -12.98
C LYS A 151 39.00 -17.40 -14.12
N LYS A 152 40.29 -17.66 -13.93
CA LYS A 152 41.32 -17.46 -14.99
C LYS A 152 41.06 -18.27 -16.26
N ASN A 153 40.36 -19.40 -16.15
CA ASN A 153 39.95 -20.22 -17.30
C ASN A 153 38.76 -19.63 -18.08
N GLY A 154 38.11 -18.59 -17.55
CA GLY A 154 36.95 -17.93 -18.13
C GLY A 154 35.60 -18.48 -17.68
N ASP A 155 35.57 -19.48 -16.80
CA ASP A 155 34.32 -19.97 -16.19
C ASP A 155 33.83 -19.00 -15.12
N LEU A 156 32.50 -18.92 -14.97
CA LEU A 156 31.85 -18.08 -13.97
C LEU A 156 31.40 -18.95 -12.80
N GLU A 157 32.06 -18.81 -11.65
CA GLU A 157 31.56 -19.37 -10.39
C GLU A 157 30.55 -18.42 -9.76
N VAL A 158 29.42 -18.97 -9.34
CA VAL A 158 28.36 -18.25 -8.65
C VAL A 158 28.22 -18.81 -7.24
N PHE A 159 28.24 -17.92 -6.24
CA PHE A 159 28.07 -18.25 -4.83
C PHE A 159 26.85 -17.50 -4.28
N THR A 160 25.92 -18.20 -3.66
CA THR A 160 24.84 -17.57 -2.90
C THR A 160 25.18 -17.64 -1.42
N LEU A 161 25.53 -16.49 -0.84
CA LEU A 161 25.90 -16.33 0.56
C LEU A 161 24.68 -15.86 1.36
N ALA A 162 24.33 -16.53 2.45
CA ALA A 162 23.25 -16.09 3.34
C ALA A 162 23.76 -15.84 4.76
N VAL A 163 23.18 -14.82 5.39
CA VAL A 163 23.42 -14.44 6.78
C VAL A 163 22.07 -14.46 7.50
N ASP A 164 21.92 -15.37 8.46
CA ASP A 164 20.64 -15.58 9.15
C ASP A 164 20.31 -14.43 10.11
N LYS A 165 21.31 -13.91 10.83
CA LYS A 165 21.15 -12.79 11.75
C LYS A 165 22.08 -11.65 11.37
N VAL A 166 21.51 -10.59 10.81
CA VAL A 166 22.25 -9.40 10.42
C VAL A 166 22.50 -8.53 11.66
N PRO A 167 23.75 -8.13 11.95
CA PRO A 167 24.01 -7.23 13.06
C PRO A 167 23.46 -5.83 12.78
N LYS A 168 22.89 -5.22 13.82
CA LYS A 168 22.29 -3.88 13.74
C LYS A 168 23.29 -2.79 14.12
N GLU A 169 24.24 -3.13 14.97
CA GLU A 169 25.26 -2.21 15.47
C GLU A 169 26.61 -2.59 14.86
N TRP A 170 27.31 -1.58 14.36
CA TRP A 170 28.59 -1.73 13.68
C TRP A 170 29.63 -0.87 14.38
N MET A 171 30.82 -1.42 14.58
CA MET A 171 31.97 -0.68 15.10
C MET A 171 33.12 -0.77 14.10
N LEU A 172 34.01 0.23 14.14
CA LEU A 172 35.24 0.20 13.35
C LEU A 172 36.09 -0.99 13.82
N ASP A 173 36.59 -1.79 12.89
CA ASP A 173 37.47 -2.90 13.22
C ASP A 173 38.85 -2.36 13.64
N PRO A 174 39.30 -2.56 14.90
CA PRO A 174 40.59 -2.06 15.36
C PRO A 174 41.75 -2.64 14.53
N ASP A 175 41.65 -3.91 14.12
CA ASP A 175 42.70 -4.59 13.36
C ASP A 175 42.86 -4.01 11.95
N TRP A 176 41.74 -3.59 11.33
CA TRP A 176 41.74 -2.88 10.05
C TRP A 176 42.39 -1.50 10.17
N ASP A 177 42.17 -0.79 11.28
CA ASP A 177 42.70 0.55 11.46
C ASP A 177 44.19 0.58 11.82
N MET A 178 44.65 -0.45 12.54
CA MET A 178 46.06 -0.67 12.86
C MET A 178 46.89 -1.15 11.66
N GLU A 179 46.28 -1.72 10.62
CA GLU A 179 47.00 -2.18 9.42
C GLU A 179 47.57 -0.99 8.62
N SER A 180 48.86 -1.06 8.26
CA SER A 180 49.51 0.00 7.49
C SER A 180 48.95 0.08 6.07
N LYS A 181 48.36 1.24 5.73
CA LYS A 181 47.67 1.44 4.45
C LYS A 181 48.69 1.92 3.42
N GLN A 182 49.18 1.01 2.58
CA GLN A 182 50.00 1.42 1.42
C GLN A 182 49.15 2.12 0.36
N PRO A 183 49.67 3.18 -0.30
CA PRO A 183 48.99 3.78 -1.43
C PRO A 183 48.78 2.73 -2.53
N PHE A 184 47.59 2.71 -3.13
CA PHE A 184 47.16 1.78 -4.20
C PHE A 184 46.88 0.31 -3.81
N GLN A 185 46.89 -0.06 -2.53
CA GLN A 185 46.52 -1.41 -2.12
C GLN A 185 44.99 -1.60 -2.06
N MET A 186 44.48 -2.56 -2.84
CA MET A 186 43.06 -2.92 -2.90
C MET A 186 42.61 -3.61 -1.60
N SER A 187 41.41 -3.28 -1.11
CA SER A 187 40.91 -3.76 0.20
C SER A 187 40.87 -5.29 0.33
N TYR A 188 40.56 -6.03 -0.74
CA TYR A 188 40.47 -7.50 -0.70
C TYR A 188 41.83 -8.21 -0.58
N THR A 189 42.94 -7.50 -0.77
CA THR A 189 44.31 -8.04 -0.65
C THR A 189 44.91 -7.82 0.73
N ARG A 190 44.18 -7.15 1.63
CA ARG A 190 44.61 -6.86 3.01
C ARG A 190 44.42 -8.06 3.91
N LYS A 191 45.17 -8.09 5.02
CA LYS A 191 44.99 -9.12 6.05
C LYS A 191 43.62 -9.00 6.71
N PHE A 192 43.17 -7.75 6.95
CA PHE A 192 41.84 -7.44 7.44
C PHE A 192 41.11 -6.61 6.37
N PRO A 193 40.34 -7.25 5.47
CA PRO A 193 39.69 -6.54 4.36
C PRO A 193 38.45 -5.73 4.80
N SER A 194 37.81 -6.10 5.90
CA SER A 194 36.59 -5.47 6.43
C SER A 194 36.91 -4.26 7.29
N LYS A 195 36.41 -3.08 6.90
CA LYS A 195 36.53 -1.87 7.74
C LYS A 195 35.65 -1.92 8.99
N TRP A 196 34.50 -2.59 8.88
CA TRP A 196 33.48 -2.63 9.92
C TRP A 196 33.32 -4.06 10.41
N ARG A 197 33.20 -4.20 11.73
CA ARG A 197 32.84 -5.46 12.39
C ARG A 197 31.55 -5.28 13.18
N SER A 198 30.89 -6.39 13.49
CA SER A 198 29.72 -6.34 14.36
C SER A 198 30.12 -5.80 15.74
N ALA A 199 29.36 -4.82 16.25
CA ALA A 199 29.59 -4.31 17.59
C ALA A 199 29.04 -5.24 18.67
N SER A 200 28.00 -6.00 18.33
CA SER A 200 27.30 -6.91 19.24
C SER A 200 26.90 -8.20 18.52
N GLY A 201 27.20 -9.36 19.12
CA GLY A 201 26.87 -10.68 18.55
C GLY A 201 27.95 -11.26 17.62
N LEU A 202 27.58 -12.28 16.84
CA LEU A 202 28.49 -12.99 15.94
C LEU A 202 28.83 -12.12 14.72
N ASP A 203 30.11 -12.11 14.32
CA ASP A 203 30.53 -11.37 13.14
C ASP A 203 29.90 -11.96 11.86
N PRO A 204 29.37 -11.13 10.95
CA PRO A 204 28.94 -11.53 9.61
C PRO A 204 29.93 -12.44 8.88
N ILE A 205 31.22 -12.20 9.04
CA ILE A 205 32.28 -12.99 8.38
C ILE A 205 32.26 -14.44 8.86
N ASN A 206 31.95 -14.67 10.14
CA ASN A 206 31.93 -16.01 10.74
C ASN A 206 30.55 -16.67 10.69
N SER A 207 29.48 -15.88 10.55
CA SER A 207 28.10 -16.37 10.49
C SER A 207 27.61 -16.66 9.07
N VAL A 208 28.32 -16.18 8.04
CA VAL A 208 27.88 -16.36 6.66
C VAL A 208 27.99 -17.83 6.23
N ARG A 209 26.94 -18.33 5.58
CA ARG A 209 26.91 -19.67 4.98
C ARG A 209 26.79 -19.59 3.47
N ILE A 210 27.46 -20.51 2.77
CA ILE A 210 27.22 -20.72 1.33
C ILE A 210 25.99 -21.61 1.23
N VAL A 211 24.88 -21.05 0.74
CA VAL A 211 23.62 -21.79 0.53
C VAL A 211 23.65 -22.53 -0.80
N ASP A 212 24.23 -21.91 -1.82
CA ASP A 212 24.33 -22.50 -3.14
C ASP A 212 25.65 -22.13 -3.81
N LYS A 213 26.16 -23.06 -4.63
CA LYS A 213 27.36 -22.88 -5.43
C LYS A 213 27.22 -23.66 -6.73
N PHE A 214 27.30 -22.95 -7.85
CA PHE A 214 27.33 -23.57 -9.17
C PHE A 214 28.33 -22.86 -10.09
N VAL A 215 28.70 -23.53 -11.17
CA VAL A 215 29.67 -23.03 -12.15
C VAL A 215 29.01 -22.99 -13.51
N ILE A 216 29.04 -21.83 -14.15
CA ILE A 216 28.64 -21.65 -15.54
C ILE A 216 29.91 -21.73 -16.39
N PRO A 217 30.04 -22.76 -17.26
CA PRO A 217 31.21 -22.90 -18.11
C PRO A 217 31.24 -21.79 -19.17
N ARG A 218 32.45 -21.39 -19.57
CA ARG A 218 32.61 -20.45 -20.68
C ARG A 218 32.02 -21.01 -21.97
N THR A 219 31.22 -20.22 -22.68
CA THR A 219 30.75 -20.58 -24.03
C THR A 219 31.96 -20.78 -24.96
N PRO A 220 32.10 -21.95 -25.61
CA PRO A 220 33.17 -22.17 -26.58
C PRO A 220 33.02 -21.20 -27.75
N LEU A 221 34.14 -20.66 -28.25
CA LEU A 221 34.12 -19.88 -29.49
C LEU A 221 33.64 -20.81 -30.62
N SER A 222 32.55 -20.45 -31.30
CA SER A 222 32.19 -21.11 -32.56
C SER A 222 33.38 -20.98 -33.52
N PRO A 223 33.80 -22.06 -34.20
CA PRO A 223 34.88 -21.96 -35.18
C PRO A 223 34.49 -20.94 -36.23
N THR A 224 35.26 -19.86 -36.31
CA THR A 224 35.14 -18.82 -37.32
C THR A 224 35.23 -19.50 -38.68
N THR A 225 34.13 -19.49 -39.44
CA THR A 225 34.15 -19.87 -40.85
C THR A 225 35.22 -19.01 -41.54
N PRO A 226 36.24 -19.60 -42.20
CA PRO A 226 37.23 -18.81 -42.90
C PRO A 226 36.50 -17.99 -43.97
N LYS A 227 36.68 -16.67 -43.94
CA LYS A 227 36.21 -15.79 -45.01
C LYS A 227 36.99 -16.17 -46.27
N SER A 228 36.26 -16.68 -47.26
CA SER A 228 36.72 -16.92 -48.64
C SER A 228 37.18 -15.64 -49.31
#